data_AF-A0A958A2H6-F1
#
_entry.id   AF-A0A958A2H6-F1
#
_cell.length_a   1.000
_cell.length_b   1.000
_cell.length_c   1.000
_cell.angle_alpha   90.00
_cell.angle_beta   90.00
_cell.angle_gamma   90.00
#
_symmetry.space_group_name_H-M   'P 1'
#
loop_
_entity.id
_entity.type
_entity.pdbx_description
1 polymer ?
#
loop_
_entity_poly.entity_id
_entity_poly.type
_entity_poly.pdbx_seq_one_letter_code
_entity_poly.pdbx_strand_id
1 'polypeptide(L)'
;MQTYHFTEVVGDDGTVTLSGLPPLTEVAIVVINPELSSWPQRMERLMQAVQADHPFTRMSRDEIMQQLRETRESVYGDLSED
;
A
#
# COMPACT_ATOMS: atom_id res chain seq x y z
N MET A 1 -39.95 -18.81 7.04
CA MET A 1 -38.84 -17.97 6.55
C MET A 1 -39.25 -17.41 5.20
N GLN A 2 -39.24 -16.10 5.02
CA GLN A 2 -39.45 -15.47 3.70
C GLN A 2 -38.09 -15.36 3.02
N THR A 3 -38.01 -15.83 1.77
CA THR A 3 -36.83 -15.66 0.93
C THR A 3 -37.06 -14.46 0.03
N TYR A 4 -36.22 -13.43 0.17
CA TYR A 4 -36.26 -12.25 -0.69
C TYR A 4 -35.24 -12.42 -1.80
N HIS A 5 -35.69 -12.30 -3.04
CA HIS A 5 -34.80 -12.21 -4.19
C HIS A 5 -34.43 -10.74 -4.37
N PHE A 6 -33.17 -10.39 -4.14
CA PHE A 6 -32.64 -9.07 -4.41
C PHE A 6 -31.53 -9.13 -5.45
N THR A 7 -31.32 -8.02 -6.15
CA THR A 7 -30.21 -7.86 -7.10
C THR A 7 -29.18 -6.93 -6.49
N GLU A 8 -27.93 -7.38 -6.50
CA GLU A 8 -26.75 -6.62 -6.10
C GLU A 8 -26.04 -6.09 -7.34
N VAL A 9 -25.76 -4.79 -7.37
CA VAL A 9 -24.92 -4.14 -8.37
C VAL A 9 -23.80 -3.40 -7.64
N VAL A 10 -22.56 -3.73 -7.99
CA VAL A 10 -21.36 -3.08 -7.45
C VAL A 10 -20.77 -2.17 -8.52
N GLY A 11 -20.70 -0.88 -8.24
CA GLY A 11 -20.06 0.11 -9.10
C GLY A 11 -18.54 0.16 -8.91
N ASP A 12 -17.84 0.65 -9.92
CA ASP A 12 -16.38 0.79 -9.94
C ASP A 12 -15.86 1.80 -8.90
N ASP A 13 -16.74 2.65 -8.37
CA ASP A 13 -16.49 3.61 -7.30
C ASP A 13 -16.70 3.03 -5.89
N GLY A 14 -17.05 1.74 -5.80
CA GLY A 14 -17.36 1.06 -4.54
C GLY A 14 -18.80 1.25 -4.07
N THR A 15 -19.67 1.86 -4.86
CA THR A 15 -21.09 1.99 -4.55
C THR A 15 -21.80 0.64 -4.69
N VAL A 16 -22.51 0.20 -3.65
CA VAL A 16 -23.32 -1.02 -3.67
C VAL A 16 -24.79 -0.66 -3.72
N THR A 17 -25.49 -1.11 -4.76
CA THR A 17 -26.94 -0.91 -4.92
C THR A 17 -27.68 -2.23 -4.71
N LEU A 18 -28.63 -2.23 -3.77
CA LEU A 18 -29.52 -3.37 -3.49
C LEU A 18 -30.93 -3.02 -3.97
N SER A 19 -31.50 -3.86 -4.84
CA SER A 19 -32.86 -3.69 -5.37
C SER A 19 -33.73 -4.92 -5.14
N GLY A 20 -35.04 -4.73 -4.93
CA GLY A 20 -35.99 -5.82 -4.62
C GLY A 20 -36.23 -6.08 -3.14
N LEU A 21 -35.69 -5.24 -2.25
CA LEU A 21 -35.96 -5.30 -0.82
C LEU A 21 -37.25 -4.54 -0.45
N PRO A 22 -38.04 -5.03 0.52
CA PRO A 22 -39.16 -4.27 1.06
C PRO A 22 -38.68 -2.93 1.63
N PRO A 23 -39.49 -1.86 1.53
CA PRO A 23 -39.17 -0.57 2.13
C PRO A 23 -38.93 -0.74 3.64
N LEU A 24 -37.96 0.00 4.18
CA LEU A 24 -37.57 0.00 5.60
C LEU A 24 -36.96 -1.31 6.12
N THR A 25 -36.49 -2.20 5.24
CA THR A 25 -35.73 -3.39 5.66
C THR A 25 -34.32 -3.00 6.10
N GLU A 26 -33.93 -3.38 7.32
CA GLU A 26 -32.55 -3.23 7.79
C GLU A 26 -31.65 -4.28 7.12
N VAL A 27 -30.53 -3.83 6.56
CA VAL A 27 -29.52 -4.70 5.92
C VAL A 27 -28.16 -4.40 6.53
N ALA A 28 -27.46 -5.46 6.94
CA ALA A 28 -26.06 -5.38 7.34
C ALA A 28 -25.16 -5.67 6.14
N ILE A 29 -24.44 -4.67 5.65
CA ILE A 29 -23.42 -4.83 4.62
C ILE A 29 -22.05 -4.93 5.32
N VAL A 30 -21.41 -6.10 5.23
CA VAL A 30 -20.07 -6.32 5.78
C VAL A 30 -19.06 -6.25 4.66
N VAL A 31 -18.33 -5.13 4.60
CA VAL A 31 -17.20 -4.98 3.68
C VAL A 31 -16.00 -5.70 4.28
N ILE A 32 -15.74 -6.93 3.86
CA ILE A 32 -14.50 -7.63 4.17
C ILE A 32 -13.46 -7.12 3.17
N ASN A 33 -12.50 -6.32 3.62
CA ASN A 33 -11.36 -5.94 2.78
C ASN A 33 -10.29 -7.05 2.88
N PRO A 34 -10.19 -7.97 1.89
CA PRO A 34 -9.25 -9.08 1.96
C PRO A 34 -7.78 -8.61 1.92
N GLU A 35 -7.52 -7.42 1.35
CA GLU A 35 -6.17 -6.92 1.10
C GLU A 35 -5.41 -6.62 2.40
N LEU A 36 -6.11 -6.15 3.45
CA LEU A 36 -5.53 -5.81 4.76
C LEU A 36 -4.83 -6.99 5.44
N SER A 37 -5.28 -8.22 5.22
CA SER A 37 -4.66 -9.41 5.80
C SER A 37 -3.32 -9.78 5.16
N SER A 38 -3.09 -9.35 3.91
CA SER A 38 -1.89 -9.68 3.12
C SER A 38 -0.80 -8.62 3.19
N TRP A 39 -1.11 -7.41 3.66
CA TRP A 39 -0.17 -6.29 3.75
C TRP A 39 1.06 -6.56 4.63
N PRO A 40 0.93 -7.14 5.84
CA PRO A 40 2.10 -7.45 6.65
C PRO A 40 3.09 -8.39 5.93
N GLN A 41 2.56 -9.44 5.27
CA GLN A 41 3.35 -10.42 4.53
C GLN A 41 3.99 -9.82 3.27
N ARG A 42 3.27 -8.94 2.58
CA ARG A 42 3.79 -8.22 1.41
C ARG A 42 4.89 -7.24 1.79
N MET A 43 4.72 -6.54 2.92
CA MET A 43 5.72 -5.62 3.45
C MET A 43 6.98 -6.36 3.90
N GLU A 44 6.83 -7.51 4.56
CA GLU A 44 7.96 -8.35 4.97
C GLU A 44 8.78 -8.83 3.76
N ARG A 45 8.13 -9.32 2.70
CA ARG A 45 8.84 -9.70 1.45
C ARG A 45 9.56 -8.51 0.81
N LEU A 46 8.94 -7.34 0.82
CA LEU A 46 9.55 -6.12 0.25
C LEU A 46 10.77 -5.70 1.07
N MET A 47 10.70 -5.74 2.40
CA MET A 47 11.83 -5.46 3.28
C MET A 47 12.96 -6.48 3.13
N GLN A 48 12.66 -7.77 2.97
CA GLN A 48 13.66 -8.79 2.70
C GLN A 48 14.37 -8.56 1.35
N ALA A 49 13.62 -8.19 0.31
CA ALA A 49 14.19 -7.84 -0.99
C ALA A 49 15.12 -6.62 -0.91
N VAL A 50 14.69 -5.57 -0.20
CA VAL A 50 15.52 -4.39 0.07
C VAL A 50 16.76 -4.76 0.87
N GLN A 51 16.63 -5.57 1.93
CA GLN A 51 17.76 -6.03 2.74
C GLN A 51 18.79 -6.83 1.94
N ALA A 52 18.33 -7.69 1.01
CA ALA A 52 19.21 -8.52 0.20
C ALA A 52 20.06 -7.70 -0.78
N ASP A 53 19.47 -6.67 -1.39
CA ASP A 53 20.04 -6.02 -2.58
C ASP A 53 20.53 -4.57 -2.34
N HIS A 54 20.05 -3.89 -1.29
CA HIS A 54 20.36 -2.47 -1.12
C HIS A 54 21.75 -2.24 -0.50
N PRO A 55 22.64 -1.42 -1.10
CA PRO A 55 24.00 -1.19 -0.58
C PRO A 55 24.04 -0.70 0.88
N PHE A 56 23.13 0.21 1.26
CA PHE A 56 23.03 0.70 2.63
C PHE A 56 22.64 -0.35 3.69
N THR A 57 22.15 -1.54 3.31
CA THR A 57 21.82 -2.57 4.31
C THR A 57 23.06 -3.30 4.84
N ARG A 58 24.17 -3.20 4.12
CA ARG A 58 25.47 -3.80 4.48
C ARG A 58 26.45 -2.78 5.02
N MET A 59 26.08 -1.51 5.03
CA MET A 59 26.92 -0.41 5.46
C MET A 59 26.59 -0.01 6.90
N SER A 60 27.62 0.32 7.66
CA SER A 60 27.49 0.98 8.94
C SER A 60 26.94 2.41 8.75
N ARG A 61 26.40 2.97 9.83
CA ARG A 61 25.91 4.35 9.83
C ARG A 61 26.97 5.34 9.34
N ASP A 62 28.22 5.15 9.73
CA ASP A 62 29.30 6.07 9.39
C ASP A 62 29.64 6.00 7.90
N GLU A 63 29.65 4.79 7.31
CA GLU A 63 29.84 4.59 5.87
C GLU A 63 28.70 5.21 5.05
N ILE A 64 27.44 5.05 5.48
CA ILE A 64 26.28 5.69 4.84
C ILE A 64 26.44 7.21 4.86
N MET A 65 26.79 7.77 6.02
CA MET A 65 26.95 9.21 6.18
C MET A 65 28.12 9.76 5.36
N GLN A 66 29.21 9.00 5.22
CA GLN A 66 30.32 9.36 4.36
C GLN A 66 29.90 9.37 2.89
N GLN A 67 29.25 8.31 2.41
CA GLN A 67 28.82 8.21 1.01
C GLN A 67 27.81 9.29 0.64
N LEU A 68 26.91 9.65 1.56
CA LEU A 68 25.98 10.78 1.38
C LEU A 68 26.70 12.13 1.29
N ARG A 69 27.78 12.33 2.07
CA ARG A 69 28.61 13.55 2.01
C ARG A 69 29.37 13.64 0.69
N GLU A 70 29.98 12.54 0.25
CA GLU A 70 30.68 12.45 -1.03
C GLU A 70 29.73 12.69 -2.21
N THR A 71 28.54 12.08 -2.18
CA THR A 71 27.50 12.30 -3.20
C THR A 71 27.05 13.77 -3.21
N ARG A 72 26.85 14.38 -2.04
CA ARG A 72 26.51 15.80 -1.94
C ARG A 72 27.61 16.68 -2.53
N GLU A 73 28.87 16.39 -2.22
CA GLU A 73 30.01 17.18 -2.72
C GLU A 73 30.21 17.02 -4.23
N SER A 74 29.94 15.86 -4.81
CA SER A 74 29.90 15.69 -6.26
C SER A 74 28.76 16.47 -6.91
N VAL A 75 27.54 16.36 -6.40
CA VAL A 75 26.36 17.02 -7.01
C VAL A 75 26.42 18.54 -6.92
N TYR A 76 26.91 19.08 -5.80
CA TYR A 76 27.00 20.53 -5.59
C TYR A 76 28.36 21.13 -5.96
N GLY A 77 29.43 20.33 -6.02
CA GLY A 77 30.74 20.76 -6.52
C GLY A 77 30.67 21.09 -8.01
N ASP A 78 29.99 20.24 -8.79
CA ASP A 78 29.79 20.44 -10.24
C ASP A 78 28.90 21.66 -10.58
N LEU A 79 28.08 22.14 -9.63
CA LEU A 79 27.23 23.33 -9.80
C LEU A 79 27.93 24.65 -9.44
N SER A 80 29.20 24.61 -9.05
CA SER A 80 29.96 25.77 -8.58
C SER A 80 31.05 26.27 -9.56
N GLU A 81 31.16 25.64 -10.73
CA GLU A 81 32.12 26.02 -11.78
C GLU A 81 31.50 26.70 -13.04
N ASP A 82 30.22 27.07 -13.02
CA ASP A 82 29.57 27.88 -14.09
C ASP A 82 29.30 29.35 -13.68
#